data_AF-A0A0E0ASD5-F1
#
_entry.id   AF-A0A0E0ASD5-F1
#
_cell.length_a   1.000
_cell.length_b   1.000
_cell.length_c   1.000
_cell.angle_alpha   90.00
_cell.angle_beta   90.00
_cell.angle_gamma   90.00
#
_symmetry.space_group_name_H-M   'P 1'
#
loop_
_entity.id
_entity.type
_entity.pdbx_description
1 polymer ?
#
loop_
_entity_poly.entity_id
_entity_poly.type
_entity_poly.pdbx_seq_one_letter_code
_entity_poly.pdbx_strand_id
1 'polypeptide(L)'
;MMMGLLAFESNQGLWNSGYYSQLFGIGGVMVTVAILWLSTGYFGGIGAPFAPYFWPYLAQLPKKKERKRPVRVYMDGCFDLMHYGHANALRQAKLLGDQLVVGVVSDEEIVANKGPPVLSMEERLTLVSGLKWVDEVIPNAPYEITEEFMDTLFNKYNIDYIIHGDDPCLLPDGTDAYALAKKVGRYKQIKRTEGVSSTDIVGRILLTFKQKEAGSMEATTDANVAVNQNTGADTYDKVKSQLSNFLPTSRRIMQFSNGQLICTQAPLPGARVVYIDGAFDLFHAGHVEILRSARQLGDFLLVGVHDDQAIRDRRGYRPIMHLHERTLSVLACRYVDEVIIGAPWEVSRDMITTFNISLVVHGTVTEGSSVVGIDPYAVPKSMGIFQTITSPKPITTVSVATRIIDNHEAYKKRNLKKKASEDRYYTQKKFVSGD
;
A
#
# COMPACT_ATOMS: atom_id res chain seq x y z
N MET A 1 -23.73 52.75 33.25
CA MET A 1 -24.19 53.08 31.89
C MET A 1 -24.37 51.75 31.17
N MET A 2 -25.50 51.09 31.42
CA MET A 2 -26.68 50.99 30.52
C MET A 2 -26.35 50.14 29.27
N MET A 3 -26.86 48.91 29.20
CA MET A 3 -28.11 48.48 28.49
C MET A 3 -27.93 48.52 26.96
N GLY A 4 -28.41 47.61 26.12
CA GLY A 4 -29.31 46.46 26.16
C GLY A 4 -29.34 45.92 24.71
N LEU A 5 -29.45 44.62 24.45
CA LEU A 5 -30.72 43.93 24.15
C LEU A 5 -31.72 44.77 23.33
N LEU A 6 -31.98 44.33 22.09
CA LEU A 6 -33.21 44.39 21.26
C LEU A 6 -32.83 43.67 19.94
N ALA A 7 -33.34 42.50 19.53
CA ALA A 7 -34.70 41.94 19.48
C ALA A 7 -35.69 42.80 18.68
N PHE A 8 -35.94 42.39 17.42
CA PHE A 8 -37.18 42.55 16.65
C PHE A 8 -37.00 41.68 15.38
N GLU A 9 -37.47 40.43 15.29
CA GLU A 9 -38.83 39.88 15.25
C GLU A 9 -39.79 40.43 14.18
N SER A 10 -40.06 39.54 13.21
CA SER A 10 -41.29 39.41 12.39
C SER A 10 -41.55 40.49 11.33
N ASN A 11 -42.03 40.19 10.11
CA ASN A 11 -43.01 39.16 9.78
C ASN A 11 -43.02 38.88 8.25
N GLN A 12 -43.21 37.59 7.95
CA GLN A 12 -43.93 36.94 6.84
C GLN A 12 -43.79 37.42 5.38
N GLY A 13 -43.46 36.45 4.51
CA GLY A 13 -43.70 36.58 3.07
C GLY A 13 -43.16 35.41 2.24
N LEU A 14 -43.86 34.26 2.30
CA LEU A 14 -43.99 33.28 1.22
C LEU A 14 -42.72 32.73 0.56
N TRP A 15 -42.19 31.58 1.05
CA TRP A 15 -41.78 30.47 0.18
C TRP A 15 -42.01 29.15 0.90
N ASN A 16 -43.25 28.67 0.78
CA ASN A 16 -43.68 27.33 1.15
C ASN A 16 -44.02 26.61 -0.17
N SER A 17 -43.19 25.66 -0.58
CA SER A 17 -43.42 24.62 -1.60
C SER A 17 -42.02 24.11 -1.96
N GLY A 18 -41.62 22.86 -1.75
CA GLY A 18 -42.40 21.63 -1.80
C GLY A 18 -41.40 20.63 -2.35
N TYR A 19 -40.90 19.76 -1.48
CA TYR A 19 -40.06 18.63 -1.86
C TYR A 19 -40.88 17.72 -2.79
N TYR A 20 -40.70 17.90 -4.10
CA TYR A 20 -41.17 16.94 -5.09
C TYR A 20 -40.27 15.70 -5.01
N SER A 21 -40.67 14.80 -4.12
CA SER A 21 -40.33 13.40 -4.22
C SER A 21 -40.69 12.90 -5.63
N GLN A 22 -39.71 12.30 -6.30
CA GLN A 22 -39.95 11.45 -7.46
C GLN A 22 -40.74 10.22 -7.00
N LEU A 23 -42.06 10.41 -6.93
CA LEU A 23 -43.07 9.37 -6.74
C LEU A 23 -43.68 9.00 -8.10
N PHE A 24 -42.84 8.90 -9.12
CA PHE A 24 -43.17 8.21 -10.38
C PHE A 24 -42.50 6.85 -10.37
N GLY A 25 -43.05 5.97 -9.55
CA GLY A 25 -42.61 4.58 -9.46
C GLY A 25 -43.62 3.79 -8.66
N ILE A 26 -44.39 2.95 -9.34
CA ILE A 26 -45.31 1.93 -8.79
C ILE A 26 -46.66 2.48 -8.28
N GLY A 27 -46.69 3.55 -7.49
CA GLY A 27 -47.95 4.07 -6.92
C GLY A 27 -48.92 4.69 -7.94
N GLY A 28 -48.40 5.53 -8.85
CA GLY A 28 -49.22 6.18 -9.90
C GLY A 28 -49.78 5.21 -10.94
N VAL A 29 -49.02 4.15 -11.27
CA VAL A 29 -49.44 3.12 -12.24
C VAL A 29 -50.63 2.31 -11.71
N MET A 30 -50.63 1.98 -10.43
CA MET A 30 -51.74 1.24 -9.78
C MET A 30 -53.04 2.07 -9.74
N VAL A 31 -52.95 3.37 -9.50
CA VAL A 31 -54.12 4.26 -9.52
C VAL A 31 -54.67 4.44 -10.94
N THR A 32 -53.80 4.57 -11.95
CA THR A 32 -54.26 4.62 -13.36
C THR A 32 -54.90 3.31 -13.82
N VAL A 33 -54.40 2.15 -13.38
CA VAL A 33 -55.01 0.84 -13.71
C VAL A 33 -56.35 0.65 -13.01
N ALA A 34 -56.50 1.11 -11.76
CA ALA A 34 -57.76 1.06 -11.03
C ALA A 34 -58.84 2.00 -11.63
N ILE A 35 -58.44 3.18 -12.10
CA ILE A 35 -59.34 4.12 -12.79
C ILE A 35 -59.73 3.61 -14.20
N LEU A 36 -58.81 2.94 -14.91
CA LEU A 36 -59.10 2.25 -16.16
C LEU A 36 -60.06 1.07 -15.94
N TRP A 37 -59.94 0.33 -14.84
CA TRP A 37 -60.87 -0.74 -14.47
C TRP A 37 -62.29 -0.25 -14.18
N LEU A 38 -62.42 0.88 -13.48
CA LEU A 38 -63.73 1.48 -13.18
C LEU A 38 -64.39 2.13 -14.40
N SER A 39 -63.62 2.57 -15.41
CA SER A 39 -64.18 3.19 -16.63
C SER A 39 -64.51 2.20 -17.75
N THR A 40 -63.91 0.99 -17.78
CA THR A 40 -64.26 -0.06 -18.74
C THR A 40 -65.34 -1.03 -18.25
N GLY A 41 -65.83 -0.89 -17.02
CA GLY A 41 -66.90 -1.74 -16.47
C GLY A 41 -68.33 -1.34 -16.86
N TYR A 42 -68.52 -0.21 -17.55
CA TYR A 42 -69.87 0.34 -17.83
C TYR A 42 -70.32 0.24 -19.30
N PHE A 43 -69.49 -0.25 -20.21
CA PHE A 43 -69.88 -0.58 -21.58
C PHE A 43 -69.43 -2.00 -21.92
N GLY A 44 -70.39 -2.79 -22.41
CA GLY A 44 -70.31 -4.24 -22.43
C GLY A 44 -69.16 -4.82 -23.24
N GLY A 45 -68.67 -5.95 -22.74
CA GLY A 45 -68.38 -7.12 -23.58
C GLY A 45 -67.13 -7.07 -24.44
N ILE A 46 -65.95 -6.84 -23.86
CA ILE A 46 -64.71 -7.45 -24.35
C ILE A 46 -63.86 -7.83 -23.13
N GLY A 47 -63.75 -9.13 -22.85
CA GLY A 47 -62.88 -9.64 -21.79
C GLY A 47 -61.42 -9.37 -22.14
N ALA A 48 -60.71 -8.64 -21.28
CA ALA A 48 -59.25 -8.56 -21.36
C ALA A 48 -58.66 -9.94 -21.01
N PRO A 49 -57.67 -10.45 -21.77
CA PRO A 49 -57.08 -11.75 -21.49
C PRO A 49 -56.35 -11.68 -20.14
N PHE A 50 -56.71 -12.62 -19.27
CA PHE A 50 -55.96 -12.96 -18.07
C PHE A 50 -54.47 -13.04 -18.45
N ALA A 51 -53.61 -12.23 -17.82
CA ALA A 51 -52.17 -12.29 -18.02
C ALA A 51 -51.50 -13.08 -16.88
N PRO A 52 -51.45 -14.43 -16.92
CA PRO A 52 -50.71 -15.22 -15.94
C PRO A 52 -49.18 -15.07 -16.09
N TYR A 53 -48.71 -14.31 -17.07
CA TYR A 53 -47.29 -14.17 -17.40
C TYR A 53 -46.56 -13.02 -16.69
N PHE A 54 -47.26 -12.15 -15.94
CA PHE A 54 -46.60 -11.02 -15.25
C PHE A 54 -46.09 -11.34 -13.84
N TRP A 55 -46.63 -12.38 -13.19
CA TRP A 55 -46.26 -12.74 -11.82
C TRP A 55 -44.86 -13.36 -11.65
N PRO A 56 -44.33 -14.18 -12.59
CA PRO A 56 -42.99 -14.77 -12.44
C PRO A 56 -41.87 -13.72 -12.51
N TYR A 57 -42.13 -12.54 -13.09
CA TYR A 57 -41.14 -11.50 -13.30
C TYR A 57 -41.00 -10.54 -12.10
N LEU A 58 -42.09 -10.30 -11.36
CA LEU A 58 -42.06 -9.53 -10.11
C LEU A 58 -41.39 -10.30 -8.96
N ALA A 59 -41.42 -11.65 -9.00
CA ALA A 59 -40.68 -12.50 -8.07
C ALA A 59 -39.15 -12.49 -8.29
N GLN A 60 -38.68 -11.90 -9.39
CA GLN A 60 -37.26 -11.77 -9.74
C GLN A 60 -36.70 -10.35 -9.51
N LEU A 61 -37.48 -9.44 -8.93
CA LEU A 61 -36.93 -8.17 -8.46
C LEU A 61 -35.90 -8.47 -7.37
N PRO A 62 -34.63 -8.01 -7.51
CA PRO A 62 -33.61 -8.28 -6.51
C PRO A 62 -34.10 -7.73 -5.18
N LYS A 63 -34.35 -8.61 -4.21
CA LYS A 63 -34.63 -8.21 -2.83
C LYS A 63 -33.58 -7.18 -2.45
N LYS A 64 -34.01 -5.98 -2.05
CA LYS A 64 -33.14 -4.90 -1.60
C LYS A 64 -32.33 -5.47 -0.44
N LYS A 65 -31.10 -5.93 -0.73
CA LYS A 65 -30.20 -6.52 0.26
C LYS A 65 -30.02 -5.43 1.32
N GLU A 66 -30.52 -5.66 2.53
CA GLU A 66 -30.17 -4.80 3.66
C GLU A 66 -28.65 -4.69 3.65
N ARG A 67 -28.13 -3.46 3.55
CA ARG A 67 -26.70 -3.23 3.55
C ARG A 67 -26.21 -3.69 4.92
N LYS A 68 -25.66 -4.90 4.98
CA LYS A 68 -24.97 -5.40 6.18
C LYS A 68 -23.92 -4.35 6.56
N ARG A 69 -23.78 -4.09 7.86
CA ARG A 69 -22.74 -3.19 8.36
C ARG A 69 -21.37 -3.60 7.78
N PRO A 70 -20.50 -2.65 7.40
CA PRO A 70 -19.20 -2.97 6.85
C PRO A 70 -18.38 -3.78 7.87
N VAL A 71 -17.71 -4.83 7.37
CA VAL A 71 -16.82 -5.66 8.17
C VAL A 71 -15.51 -4.91 8.36
N ARG A 72 -15.13 -4.61 9.60
CA ARG A 72 -13.88 -3.93 9.92
C ARG A 72 -12.86 -4.93 10.43
N VAL A 73 -11.67 -4.93 9.85
CA VAL A 73 -10.60 -5.85 10.23
C VAL A 73 -9.39 -5.08 10.71
N TYR A 74 -8.69 -5.65 11.69
CA TYR A 74 -7.49 -5.07 12.28
C TYR A 74 -6.27 -5.90 11.94
N MET A 75 -5.17 -5.25 11.58
CA MET A 75 -3.86 -5.88 11.48
C MET A 75 -2.83 -4.93 12.05
N ASP A 76 -1.87 -5.43 12.81
CA ASP A 76 -0.82 -4.63 13.41
C ASP A 76 0.57 -5.14 13.06
N GLY A 77 1.55 -4.29 13.36
CA GLY A 77 2.94 -4.64 13.17
C GLY A 77 3.88 -3.48 13.43
N CYS A 78 5.16 -3.80 13.49
CA CYS A 78 6.21 -2.79 13.58
C CYS A 78 6.27 -1.96 12.28
N PHE A 79 6.10 -2.61 11.12
CA PHE A 79 6.27 -2.02 9.78
C PHE A 79 7.63 -1.32 9.59
N ASP A 80 8.66 -1.82 10.26
CA ASP A 80 10.04 -1.35 10.11
C ASP A 80 10.67 -1.93 8.84
N LEU A 81 11.37 -1.08 8.08
CA LEU A 81 11.80 -1.37 6.70
C LEU A 81 10.67 -1.96 5.85
N MET A 82 9.55 -1.24 5.80
CA MET A 82 8.37 -1.68 5.07
C MET A 82 8.69 -2.02 3.60
N HIS A 83 8.10 -3.10 3.10
CA HIS A 83 8.41 -3.67 1.80
C HIS A 83 7.17 -4.32 1.18
N TYR A 84 7.24 -4.76 -0.07
CA TYR A 84 6.11 -5.36 -0.79
C TYR A 84 5.46 -6.56 -0.05
N GLY A 85 6.23 -7.32 0.73
CA GLY A 85 5.69 -8.37 1.61
C GLY A 85 4.68 -7.85 2.66
N HIS A 86 4.98 -6.75 3.35
CA HIS A 86 4.03 -6.09 4.26
C HIS A 86 2.81 -5.55 3.50
N ALA A 87 3.06 -4.94 2.34
CA ALA A 87 2.00 -4.41 1.49
C ALA A 87 1.04 -5.51 1.01
N ASN A 88 1.55 -6.67 0.60
CA ASN A 88 0.73 -7.83 0.22
C ASN A 88 0.01 -8.46 1.41
N ALA A 89 0.59 -8.43 2.62
CA ALA A 89 -0.09 -8.89 3.81
C ALA A 89 -1.31 -8.00 4.11
N LEU A 90 -1.15 -6.68 4.06
CA LEU A 90 -2.25 -5.72 4.22
C LEU A 90 -3.28 -5.81 3.09
N ARG A 91 -2.86 -6.07 1.85
CA ARG A 91 -3.76 -6.41 0.74
C ARG A 91 -4.62 -7.64 1.05
N GLN A 92 -4.00 -8.72 1.54
CA GLN A 92 -4.73 -9.95 1.91
C GLN A 92 -5.68 -9.68 3.07
N ALA A 93 -5.26 -8.90 4.08
CA ALA A 93 -6.11 -8.51 5.19
C ALA A 93 -7.35 -7.71 4.72
N LYS A 94 -7.16 -6.73 3.84
CA LYS A 94 -8.26 -5.96 3.21
C LYS A 94 -9.23 -6.82 2.41
N LEU A 95 -8.84 -7.99 1.91
CA LEU A 95 -9.77 -8.92 1.24
C LEU A 95 -10.70 -9.68 2.21
N LEU A 96 -10.38 -9.69 3.51
CA LEU A 96 -11.14 -10.38 4.55
C LEU A 96 -12.19 -9.49 5.25
N GLY A 97 -12.27 -8.21 4.87
CA GLY A 97 -13.24 -7.25 5.38
C GLY A 97 -13.50 -6.12 4.37
N ASP A 98 -14.40 -5.20 4.72
CA ASP A 98 -14.70 -4.02 3.92
C ASP A 98 -13.78 -2.84 4.25
N GLN A 99 -13.27 -2.78 5.49
CA GLN A 99 -12.36 -1.75 5.99
C GLN A 99 -11.20 -2.37 6.78
N LEU A 100 -9.98 -1.91 6.52
CA LEU A 100 -8.74 -2.33 7.18
C LEU A 100 -8.23 -1.18 8.06
N VAL A 101 -8.20 -1.44 9.35
CA VAL A 101 -7.58 -0.59 10.37
C VAL A 101 -6.21 -1.18 10.71
N VAL A 102 -5.17 -0.35 10.69
CA VAL A 102 -3.79 -0.83 10.92
C VAL A 102 -3.19 -0.23 12.17
N GLY A 103 -2.77 -1.07 13.11
CA GLY A 103 -2.02 -0.65 14.28
C GLY A 103 -0.53 -0.57 14.00
N VAL A 104 0.09 0.58 14.25
CA VAL A 104 1.54 0.75 14.16
C VAL A 104 2.10 0.70 15.57
N VAL A 105 2.94 -0.31 15.85
CA VAL A 105 3.51 -0.52 17.18
C VAL A 105 4.49 0.60 17.53
N SER A 106 4.49 1.07 18.79
CA SER A 106 5.37 2.17 19.24
C SER A 106 6.85 1.76 19.26
N ASP A 107 7.76 2.74 19.29
CA ASP A 107 9.20 2.47 19.34
C ASP A 107 9.60 1.78 20.66
N GLU A 108 8.98 2.16 21.78
CA GLU A 108 9.21 1.60 23.13
C GLU A 108 8.81 0.12 23.18
N GLU A 109 7.63 -0.20 22.65
CA GLU A 109 7.11 -1.56 22.55
C GLU A 109 8.00 -2.44 21.64
N ILE A 110 8.49 -1.90 20.53
CA ILE A 110 9.41 -2.61 19.64
C ILE A 110 10.75 -2.91 20.33
N VAL A 111 11.29 -1.93 21.06
CA VAL A 111 12.56 -2.09 21.81
C VAL A 111 12.42 -3.15 22.89
N ALA A 112 11.32 -3.15 23.65
CA ALA A 112 11.07 -4.11 24.72
C ALA A 112 10.97 -5.56 24.20
N ASN A 113 10.32 -5.75 23.05
CA ASN A 113 9.99 -7.09 22.56
C ASN A 113 11.04 -7.67 21.59
N LYS A 114 11.55 -6.86 20.67
CA LYS A 114 12.45 -7.30 19.59
C LYS A 114 13.83 -6.68 19.70
N GLY A 115 13.89 -5.35 19.67
CA GLY A 115 15.08 -4.54 19.48
C GLY A 115 14.77 -3.34 18.60
N PRO A 116 15.61 -2.29 18.61
CA PRO A 116 15.24 -0.98 18.09
C PRO A 116 14.83 -1.03 16.60
N PRO A 117 13.83 -0.23 16.18
CA PRO A 117 13.49 -0.06 14.78
C PRO A 117 14.55 0.80 14.05
N VAL A 118 14.61 0.68 12.72
CA VAL A 118 15.45 1.55 11.86
C VAL A 118 14.73 2.85 11.54
N LEU A 119 13.43 2.74 11.26
CA LEU A 119 12.57 3.87 10.94
C LEU A 119 11.89 4.38 12.22
N SER A 120 11.84 5.71 12.35
CA SER A 120 11.08 6.38 13.41
C SER A 120 9.58 6.07 13.32
N MET A 121 8.86 6.21 14.42
CA MET A 121 7.40 6.07 14.45
C MET A 121 6.70 6.91 13.36
N GLU A 122 7.11 8.15 13.14
CA GLU A 122 6.52 9.03 12.12
C GLU A 122 6.75 8.50 10.68
N GLU A 123 7.95 8.01 10.39
CA GLU A 123 8.29 7.42 9.09
C GLU A 123 7.46 6.14 8.84
N ARG A 124 7.27 5.31 9.87
CA ARG A 124 6.46 4.08 9.81
C ARG A 124 4.98 4.40 9.60
N LEU A 125 4.44 5.38 10.33
CA LEU A 125 3.07 5.89 10.14
C LEU A 125 2.85 6.42 8.72
N THR A 126 3.80 7.19 8.20
CA THR A 126 3.73 7.74 6.84
C THR A 126 3.66 6.63 5.80
N LEU A 127 4.48 5.58 5.96
CA LEU A 127 4.51 4.42 5.07
C LEU A 127 3.20 3.64 5.07
N VAL A 128 2.70 3.28 6.26
CA VAL A 128 1.46 2.52 6.42
C VAL A 128 0.27 3.33 5.90
N SER A 129 0.18 4.61 6.24
CA SER A 129 -0.85 5.52 5.74
C SER A 129 -0.74 5.77 4.23
N GLY A 130 0.43 5.52 3.64
CA GLY A 130 0.67 5.62 2.20
C GLY A 130 0.10 4.46 1.39
N LEU A 131 -0.27 3.34 2.02
CA LEU A 131 -0.79 2.17 1.31
C LEU A 131 -2.26 2.33 0.92
N LYS A 132 -2.63 1.83 -0.26
CA LYS A 132 -4.00 1.92 -0.78
C LYS A 132 -5.03 0.99 -0.17
N TRP A 133 -4.58 -0.05 0.54
CA TRP A 133 -5.48 -1.00 1.20
C TRP A 133 -5.82 -0.59 2.63
N VAL A 134 -5.11 0.39 3.19
CA VAL A 134 -5.26 0.84 4.58
C VAL A 134 -6.28 1.98 4.63
N ASP A 135 -7.35 1.83 5.40
CA ASP A 135 -8.37 2.87 5.54
C ASP A 135 -8.10 3.78 6.75
N GLU A 136 -7.62 3.20 7.85
CA GLU A 136 -7.40 3.89 9.12
C GLU A 136 -6.12 3.37 9.78
N VAL A 137 -5.41 4.24 10.49
CA VAL A 137 -4.16 3.89 11.20
C VAL A 137 -4.27 4.27 12.67
N ILE A 138 -3.98 3.32 13.55
CA ILE A 138 -3.90 3.52 15.00
C ILE A 138 -2.41 3.64 15.36
N PRO A 139 -1.93 4.82 15.80
CA PRO A 139 -0.56 4.98 16.29
C PRO A 139 -0.40 4.35 17.68
N ASN A 140 0.84 4.00 18.01
CA ASN A 140 1.24 3.51 19.34
C ASN A 140 0.42 2.30 19.80
N ALA A 141 0.15 1.36 18.90
CA ALA A 141 -0.46 0.09 19.27
C ALA A 141 0.50 -0.70 20.19
N PRO A 142 -0.02 -1.44 21.18
CA PRO A 142 0.79 -2.35 21.99
C PRO A 142 1.33 -3.50 21.12
N TYR A 143 2.43 -4.12 21.55
CA TYR A 143 2.97 -5.28 20.86
C TYR A 143 2.13 -6.55 21.09
N GLU A 144 1.58 -6.71 22.29
CA GLU A 144 0.67 -7.79 22.67
C GLU A 144 -0.79 -7.33 22.56
N ILE A 145 -1.68 -8.21 22.09
CA ILE A 145 -3.13 -7.97 22.18
C ILE A 145 -3.60 -8.27 23.61
N THR A 146 -3.52 -7.27 24.48
CA THR A 146 -4.02 -7.33 25.86
C THR A 146 -5.56 -7.29 25.91
N GLU A 147 -6.15 -7.65 27.05
CA GLU A 147 -7.61 -7.57 27.23
C GLU A 147 -8.14 -6.14 27.07
N GLU A 148 -7.46 -5.15 27.63
CA GLU A 148 -7.81 -3.72 27.52
C GLU A 148 -7.77 -3.23 26.07
N PHE A 149 -6.71 -3.60 25.33
CA PHE A 149 -6.59 -3.18 23.94
C PHE A 149 -7.59 -3.92 23.05
N MET A 150 -7.85 -5.20 23.32
CA MET A 150 -8.88 -5.97 22.64
C MET A 150 -10.28 -5.37 22.83
N ASP A 151 -10.60 -4.91 24.05
CA ASP A 151 -11.84 -4.17 24.34
C ASP A 151 -11.91 -2.89 23.51
N THR A 152 -10.81 -2.13 23.46
CA THR A 152 -10.70 -0.93 22.63
C THR A 152 -10.93 -1.25 21.14
N LEU A 153 -10.31 -2.30 20.61
CA LEU A 153 -10.50 -2.71 19.22
C LEU A 153 -11.95 -3.06 18.92
N PHE A 154 -12.60 -3.85 19.77
CA PHE A 154 -13.93 -4.37 19.51
C PHE A 154 -15.05 -3.38 19.81
N ASN A 155 -14.93 -2.57 20.86
CA ASN A 155 -15.99 -1.67 21.29
C ASN A 155 -15.80 -0.25 20.77
N LYS A 156 -14.57 0.28 20.75
CA LYS A 156 -14.31 1.65 20.28
C LYS A 156 -14.11 1.70 18.77
N TYR A 157 -13.28 0.80 18.23
CA TYR A 157 -12.98 0.77 16.79
C TYR A 157 -13.92 -0.13 15.99
N ASN A 158 -14.86 -0.83 16.64
CA ASN A 158 -15.83 -1.75 16.03
C ASN A 158 -15.16 -2.80 15.11
N ILE A 159 -13.99 -3.30 15.51
CA ILE A 159 -13.27 -4.33 14.77
C ILE A 159 -14.00 -5.68 14.89
N ASP A 160 -14.14 -6.39 13.77
CA ASP A 160 -14.75 -7.72 13.67
C ASP A 160 -13.75 -8.84 13.90
N TYR A 161 -12.57 -8.75 13.27
CA TYR A 161 -11.49 -9.76 13.36
C TYR A 161 -10.12 -9.10 13.40
N ILE A 162 -9.20 -9.74 14.14
CA ILE A 162 -7.77 -9.47 14.11
C ILE A 162 -7.13 -10.42 13.09
N ILE A 163 -6.30 -9.88 12.21
CA ILE A 163 -5.62 -10.62 11.14
C ILE A 163 -4.13 -10.51 11.33
N HIS A 164 -3.41 -11.62 11.22
CA HIS A 164 -1.96 -11.63 11.17
C HIS A 164 -1.44 -12.73 10.24
N GLY A 165 -0.15 -12.66 9.89
CA GLY A 165 0.53 -13.73 9.16
C GLY A 165 0.54 -15.06 9.91
N ASP A 166 0.83 -16.13 9.19
CA ASP A 166 1.03 -17.49 9.69
C ASP A 166 2.36 -17.69 10.44
N ASP A 167 3.22 -16.67 10.46
CA ASP A 167 4.44 -16.64 11.28
C ASP A 167 4.15 -16.56 12.78
N PRO A 168 4.98 -17.20 13.62
CA PRO A 168 4.86 -17.08 15.07
C PRO A 168 5.20 -15.64 15.52
N CYS A 169 4.29 -15.02 16.26
CA CYS A 169 4.53 -13.73 16.93
C CYS A 169 4.70 -13.99 18.43
N LEU A 170 5.96 -14.10 18.85
CA LEU A 170 6.31 -14.48 20.22
C LEU A 170 6.73 -13.28 21.04
N LEU A 171 6.31 -13.27 22.30
CA LEU A 171 6.77 -12.37 23.35
C LEU A 171 8.13 -12.83 23.90
N PRO A 172 8.86 -11.99 24.66
CA PRO A 172 10.16 -12.35 25.22
C PRO A 172 10.16 -13.61 26.10
N ASP A 173 9.03 -13.94 26.71
CA ASP A 173 8.81 -15.15 27.50
C ASP A 173 8.46 -16.39 26.66
N GLY A 174 8.29 -16.23 25.34
CA GLY A 174 7.94 -17.28 24.39
C GLY A 174 6.45 -17.51 24.21
N THR A 175 5.58 -16.74 24.87
CA THR A 175 4.13 -16.82 24.68
C THR A 175 3.69 -16.13 23.38
N ASP A 176 2.48 -16.45 22.91
CA ASP A 176 1.93 -15.95 21.65
C ASP A 176 1.23 -14.61 21.88
N ALA A 177 1.70 -13.55 21.20
CA ALA A 177 1.16 -12.19 21.32
C ALA A 177 -0.33 -12.06 20.93
N TYR A 178 -0.89 -13.07 20.24
CA TYR A 178 -2.28 -13.12 19.82
C TYR A 178 -3.10 -14.22 20.52
N ALA A 179 -2.60 -14.80 21.62
CA ALA A 179 -3.26 -15.89 22.33
C ALA A 179 -4.71 -15.56 22.72
N LEU A 180 -4.95 -14.34 23.23
CA LEU A 180 -6.29 -13.89 23.63
C LEU A 180 -7.24 -13.80 22.43
N ALA A 181 -6.81 -13.18 21.33
CA ALA A 181 -7.59 -13.07 20.10
C ALA A 181 -7.97 -14.44 19.51
N LYS A 182 -7.05 -15.41 19.59
CA LYS A 182 -7.29 -16.81 19.18
C LYS A 182 -8.29 -17.51 20.09
N LYS A 183 -8.15 -17.36 21.41
CA LYS A 183 -9.04 -17.96 22.42
C LYS A 183 -10.49 -17.51 22.25
N VAL A 184 -10.73 -16.24 21.89
CA VAL A 184 -12.08 -15.70 21.66
C VAL A 184 -12.62 -16.00 20.25
N GLY A 185 -11.86 -16.68 19.40
CA GLY A 185 -12.29 -17.05 18.04
C GLY A 185 -12.36 -15.87 17.06
N ARG A 186 -11.70 -14.75 17.35
CA ARG A 186 -11.73 -13.52 16.52
C ARG A 186 -10.40 -13.23 15.84
N TYR A 187 -9.65 -14.28 15.54
CA TYR A 187 -8.35 -14.23 14.87
C TYR A 187 -8.39 -14.96 13.52
N LYS A 188 -7.81 -14.36 12.49
CA LYS A 188 -7.67 -14.97 11.15
C LYS A 188 -6.22 -14.91 10.69
N GLN A 189 -5.82 -15.92 9.92
CA GLN A 189 -4.47 -16.02 9.37
C GLN A 189 -4.45 -15.74 7.87
N ILE A 190 -3.38 -15.08 7.43
CA ILE A 190 -3.05 -14.88 6.02
C ILE A 190 -1.66 -15.44 5.74
N LYS A 191 -1.37 -15.77 4.47
CA LYS A 191 -0.09 -16.36 4.11
C LYS A 191 1.02 -15.33 4.07
N ARG A 192 2.18 -15.69 4.61
CA ARG A 192 3.42 -14.93 4.41
C ARG A 192 3.74 -14.77 2.93
N THR A 193 4.33 -13.62 2.59
CA THR A 193 4.84 -13.37 1.23
C THR A 193 6.26 -13.90 1.10
N GLU A 194 6.45 -14.83 0.18
CA GLU A 194 7.77 -15.38 -0.16
C GLU A 194 8.66 -14.37 -0.89
N GLY A 195 9.97 -14.48 -0.67
CA GLY A 195 11.00 -13.72 -1.40
C GLY A 195 11.45 -12.40 -0.77
N VAL A 196 10.91 -12.01 0.39
CA VAL A 196 11.37 -10.82 1.13
C VAL A 196 11.17 -10.92 2.64
N SER A 197 12.12 -10.39 3.40
CA SER A 197 11.98 -10.11 4.83
C SER A 197 12.86 -8.93 5.24
N SER A 198 12.57 -8.27 6.36
CA SER A 198 13.46 -7.22 6.88
C SER A 198 14.88 -7.75 7.16
N THR A 199 15.02 -9.02 7.57
CA THR A 199 16.33 -9.65 7.78
C THR A 199 17.11 -9.82 6.47
N ASP A 200 16.44 -10.23 5.40
CA ASP A 200 17.01 -10.32 4.06
C ASP A 200 17.44 -8.94 3.55
N ILE A 201 16.57 -7.93 3.66
CA ILE A 201 16.88 -6.55 3.26
C ILE A 201 18.10 -5.99 4.01
N VAL A 202 18.18 -6.19 5.33
CA VAL A 202 19.35 -5.78 6.13
C VAL A 202 20.62 -6.48 5.61
N GLY A 203 20.55 -7.77 5.30
CA GLY A 203 21.67 -8.51 4.71
C GLY A 203 22.14 -7.91 3.38
N ARG A 204 21.20 -7.61 2.47
CA ARG A 204 21.49 -6.97 1.17
C ARG A 204 22.15 -5.61 1.35
N ILE A 205 21.68 -4.79 2.30
CA ILE A 205 22.26 -3.47 2.60
C ILE A 205 23.71 -3.60 3.06
N LEU A 206 23.97 -4.46 4.05
CA LEU A 206 25.32 -4.67 4.57
C LEU A 206 26.28 -5.17 3.49
N LEU A 207 25.82 -6.04 2.59
CA LEU A 207 26.63 -6.54 1.48
C LEU A 207 26.94 -5.46 0.44
N THR A 208 25.93 -4.72 -0.02
CA THR A 208 26.08 -3.68 -1.04
C THR A 208 27.02 -2.58 -0.58
N PHE A 209 26.89 -2.11 0.66
CA PHE A 209 27.73 -1.03 1.17
C PHE A 209 29.15 -1.49 1.50
N LYS A 210 29.35 -2.74 1.97
CA LYS A 210 30.69 -3.33 2.10
C LYS A 210 31.43 -3.44 0.76
N GLN A 211 30.71 -3.78 -0.31
CA GLN A 211 31.31 -3.82 -1.66
C GLN A 211 31.65 -2.44 -2.20
N LYS A 212 30.82 -1.43 -1.90
CA LYS A 212 31.10 -0.04 -2.25
C LYS A 212 32.38 0.46 -1.58
N GLU A 213 32.61 0.12 -0.32
CA GLU A 213 33.86 0.42 0.40
C GLU A 213 35.05 -0.32 -0.21
N ALA A 214 34.93 -1.62 -0.47
CA ALA A 214 36.01 -2.42 -1.07
C ALA A 214 36.40 -1.95 -2.49
N GLY A 215 35.41 -1.62 -3.33
CA GLY A 215 35.62 -1.09 -4.68
C GLY A 215 36.20 0.33 -4.72
N SER A 216 36.19 1.05 -3.58
CA SER A 216 36.88 2.33 -3.43
C SER A 216 38.37 2.18 -3.05
N MET A 217 38.80 0.98 -2.63
CA MET A 217 40.20 0.67 -2.30
C MET A 217 40.96 -0.06 -3.43
N GLU A 218 40.27 -0.62 -4.43
CA GLU A 218 40.88 -1.29 -5.59
C GLU A 218 40.94 -0.40 -6.86
N ALA A 219 41.15 0.91 -6.69
CA ALA A 219 41.45 1.81 -7.80
C ALA A 219 42.96 1.89 -8.10
N THR A 220 43.69 0.79 -7.99
CA THR A 220 45.04 0.60 -8.57
C THR A 220 45.27 -0.89 -8.83
N THR A 221 44.81 -1.40 -9.96
CA THR A 221 45.51 -2.35 -10.85
C THR A 221 44.53 -2.91 -11.87
N ASP A 222 45.05 -3.05 -13.08
CA ASP A 222 44.32 -3.26 -14.32
C ASP A 222 43.42 -4.49 -14.38
N ALA A 223 42.44 -4.37 -15.27
CA ALA A 223 41.55 -5.41 -15.75
C ALA A 223 42.25 -6.75 -15.99
N ASN A 224 41.68 -7.80 -15.40
CA ASN A 224 41.59 -9.20 -15.85
C ASN A 224 41.72 -10.16 -14.65
N VAL A 225 40.66 -10.30 -13.85
CA VAL A 225 40.56 -11.46 -12.97
C VAL A 225 39.86 -12.57 -13.73
N ALA A 226 40.69 -13.41 -14.34
CA ALA A 226 40.34 -14.73 -14.79
C ALA A 226 39.55 -15.47 -13.71
N VAL A 227 38.51 -16.19 -14.14
CA VAL A 227 37.75 -17.14 -13.35
C VAL A 227 38.71 -18.17 -12.76
N ASN A 228 39.12 -17.96 -11.51
CA ASN A 228 39.95 -18.92 -10.79
C ASN A 228 39.02 -19.86 -10.02
N GLN A 229 38.96 -21.11 -10.48
CA GLN A 229 37.96 -22.12 -10.11
C GLN A 229 38.14 -22.76 -8.71
N ASN A 230 38.69 -22.06 -7.72
CA ASN A 230 39.06 -22.67 -6.42
C ASN A 230 38.52 -21.97 -5.17
N THR A 231 37.30 -21.41 -5.21
CA THR A 231 36.53 -20.99 -4.02
C THR A 231 35.02 -21.25 -4.23
N GLY A 232 34.65 -22.53 -4.37
CA GLY A 232 33.29 -22.94 -4.78
C GLY A 232 32.16 -22.72 -3.76
N ALA A 233 32.46 -22.48 -2.48
CA ALA A 233 31.43 -22.29 -1.44
C ALA A 233 31.17 -20.79 -1.13
N ASP A 234 32.23 -20.03 -0.83
CA ASP A 234 32.10 -18.62 -0.39
C ASP A 234 31.64 -17.67 -1.51
N THR A 235 31.97 -17.98 -2.77
CA THR A 235 31.58 -17.17 -3.93
C THR A 235 30.12 -17.44 -4.31
N TYR A 236 29.65 -18.68 -4.15
CA TYR A 236 28.28 -19.08 -4.44
C TYR A 236 27.29 -18.45 -3.44
N ASP A 237 27.63 -18.42 -2.15
CA ASP A 237 26.81 -17.77 -1.11
C ASP A 237 26.85 -16.23 -1.21
N LYS A 238 27.96 -15.64 -1.66
CA LYS A 238 28.05 -14.19 -1.97
C LYS A 238 27.15 -13.78 -3.15
N VAL A 239 27.03 -14.61 -4.18
CA VAL A 239 26.15 -14.34 -5.33
C VAL A 239 24.68 -14.60 -4.98
N LYS A 240 24.39 -15.65 -4.20
CA LYS A 240 23.03 -15.99 -3.77
C LYS A 240 22.40 -14.95 -2.82
N SER A 241 23.21 -14.30 -1.99
CA SER A 241 22.76 -13.22 -1.11
C SER A 241 22.54 -11.87 -1.82
N GLN A 242 23.02 -11.73 -3.06
CA GLN A 242 22.71 -10.60 -3.94
C GLN A 242 21.47 -10.82 -4.80
N LEU A 243 21.03 -12.08 -4.98
CA LEU A 243 19.82 -12.39 -5.74
C LEU A 243 18.61 -12.31 -4.82
N SER A 244 17.66 -11.43 -5.13
CA SER A 244 16.31 -11.64 -4.63
C SER A 244 15.78 -12.97 -5.10
N ASN A 245 15.23 -13.75 -4.17
CA ASN A 245 14.48 -14.96 -4.47
C ASN A 245 13.03 -14.64 -4.90
N PHE A 246 12.72 -13.38 -5.15
CA PHE A 246 11.42 -12.95 -5.62
C PHE A 246 11.16 -13.48 -7.03
N LEU A 247 10.11 -14.27 -7.17
CA LEU A 247 9.60 -14.72 -8.45
C LEU A 247 8.48 -13.78 -8.92
N PRO A 248 8.72 -12.88 -9.89
CA PRO A 248 7.68 -12.04 -10.46
C PRO A 248 6.68 -12.92 -11.24
N THR A 249 5.39 -12.61 -11.10
CA THR A 249 4.34 -13.20 -11.94
C THR A 249 3.38 -12.11 -12.34
N SER A 250 2.76 -12.25 -13.52
CA SER A 250 1.69 -11.35 -13.97
C SER A 250 0.57 -11.23 -12.93
N ARG A 251 0.21 -12.33 -12.27
CA ARG A 251 -0.78 -12.36 -11.18
C ARG A 251 -0.40 -11.47 -10.00
N ARG A 252 0.87 -11.48 -9.55
CA ARG A 252 1.34 -10.63 -8.44
C ARG A 252 1.27 -9.15 -8.82
N ILE A 253 1.70 -8.81 -10.04
CA ILE A 253 1.60 -7.44 -10.56
C ILE A 253 0.14 -7.02 -10.62
N MET A 254 -0.75 -7.83 -11.19
CA MET A 254 -2.19 -7.56 -11.25
C MET A 254 -2.86 -7.34 -9.88
N GLN A 255 -2.48 -8.13 -8.88
CA GLN A 255 -2.97 -7.97 -7.51
C GLN A 255 -2.56 -6.62 -6.90
N PHE A 256 -1.43 -6.09 -7.31
CA PHE A 256 -0.93 -4.78 -6.92
C PHE A 256 -1.42 -3.67 -7.86
N SER A 257 -1.80 -3.95 -9.10
CA SER A 257 -2.27 -2.97 -10.08
C SER A 257 -3.80 -2.81 -10.13
N ASN A 258 -4.52 -3.22 -9.07
CA ASN A 258 -5.81 -2.65 -8.68
C ASN A 258 -7.03 -2.71 -9.65
N GLY A 259 -7.24 -3.77 -10.43
CA GLY A 259 -8.42 -3.90 -11.32
C GLY A 259 -9.85 -3.80 -10.71
N GLN A 260 -10.03 -3.40 -9.45
CA GLN A 260 -11.33 -3.22 -8.77
C GLN A 260 -11.44 -2.00 -7.83
N LEU A 261 -10.37 -1.24 -7.58
CA LEU A 261 -10.39 0.00 -6.77
C LEU A 261 -10.10 1.19 -7.71
N ILE A 262 -10.77 2.33 -7.46
CA ILE A 262 -10.90 3.54 -8.31
C ILE A 262 -9.61 4.09 -8.95
N CYS A 263 -8.43 3.64 -8.55
CA CYS A 263 -7.12 4.22 -8.86
C CYS A 263 -6.25 3.47 -9.89
N THR A 264 -6.78 2.60 -10.75
CA THR A 264 -6.01 2.02 -11.88
C THR A 264 -6.87 1.83 -13.13
N GLN A 265 -7.71 2.81 -13.40
CA GLN A 265 -8.37 2.92 -14.69
C GLN A 265 -7.46 3.77 -15.58
N ALA A 266 -7.34 3.41 -16.86
CA ALA A 266 -6.64 4.25 -17.83
C ALA A 266 -7.08 5.72 -17.66
N PRO A 267 -6.18 6.70 -17.87
CA PRO A 267 -6.52 8.10 -17.68
C PRO A 267 -7.84 8.44 -18.39
N LEU A 268 -8.77 9.10 -17.69
CA LEU A 268 -10.01 9.55 -18.30
C LEU A 268 -9.69 10.48 -19.48
N PRO A 269 -10.53 10.54 -20.53
CA PRO A 269 -10.33 11.48 -21.63
C PRO A 269 -10.15 12.92 -21.10
N GLY A 270 -9.03 13.54 -21.42
CA GLY A 270 -8.67 14.89 -20.96
C GLY A 270 -8.04 14.97 -19.56
N ALA A 271 -7.80 13.84 -18.87
CA ALA A 271 -7.10 13.80 -17.59
C ALA A 271 -5.68 14.35 -17.71
N ARG A 272 -5.27 15.16 -16.73
CA ARG A 272 -3.90 15.66 -16.63
C ARG A 272 -2.98 14.57 -16.09
N VAL A 273 -2.20 13.96 -16.97
CA VAL A 273 -1.22 12.91 -16.61
C VAL A 273 0.06 13.56 -16.10
N VAL A 274 0.40 13.28 -14.84
CA VAL A 274 1.65 13.69 -14.20
C VAL A 274 2.62 12.51 -14.22
N TYR A 275 3.84 12.74 -14.66
CA TYR A 275 4.92 11.75 -14.67
C TYR A 275 6.02 12.12 -13.67
N ILE A 276 6.45 11.14 -12.89
CA ILE A 276 7.62 11.23 -12.01
C ILE A 276 8.40 9.93 -12.09
N ASP A 277 9.72 10.01 -12.12
CA ASP A 277 10.58 8.84 -12.19
C ASP A 277 11.69 8.84 -11.15
N GLY A 278 12.28 7.66 -10.97
CA GLY A 278 13.38 7.47 -10.04
C GLY A 278 13.71 6.01 -9.80
N ALA A 279 14.64 5.80 -8.87
CA ALA A 279 14.99 4.47 -8.42
C ALA A 279 13.87 3.85 -7.58
N PHE A 280 13.26 4.61 -6.66
CA PHE A 280 12.30 4.10 -5.68
C PHE A 280 12.80 2.87 -4.90
N ASP A 281 14.11 2.83 -4.64
CA ASP A 281 14.78 1.76 -3.90
C ASP A 281 14.57 1.92 -2.40
N LEU A 282 14.41 0.81 -1.67
CA LEU A 282 13.93 0.78 -0.28
C LEU A 282 12.77 1.76 -0.06
N PHE A 283 11.68 1.59 -0.80
CA PHE A 283 10.53 2.51 -0.80
C PHE A 283 10.15 2.99 0.61
N HIS A 284 10.31 4.30 0.86
CA HIS A 284 10.33 4.90 2.20
C HIS A 284 9.41 6.12 2.30
N ALA A 285 9.27 6.71 3.50
CA ALA A 285 8.38 7.85 3.76
C ALA A 285 8.61 9.05 2.81
N GLY A 286 9.86 9.32 2.42
CA GLY A 286 10.18 10.36 1.42
C GLY A 286 9.54 10.11 0.05
N HIS A 287 9.51 8.86 -0.42
CA HIS A 287 8.82 8.49 -1.66
C HIS A 287 7.30 8.66 -1.53
N VAL A 288 6.72 8.29 -0.38
CA VAL A 288 5.27 8.47 -0.14
C VAL A 288 4.88 9.95 -0.22
N GLU A 289 5.64 10.82 0.43
CA GLU A 289 5.36 12.26 0.47
C GLU A 289 5.55 12.94 -0.88
N ILE A 290 6.63 12.63 -1.60
CA ILE A 290 6.84 13.22 -2.93
C ILE A 290 5.79 12.75 -3.94
N LEU A 291 5.37 11.49 -3.88
CA LEU A 291 4.31 10.96 -4.72
C LEU A 291 2.94 11.56 -4.35
N ARG A 292 2.68 11.84 -3.07
CA ARG A 292 1.50 12.60 -2.65
C ARG A 292 1.50 14.00 -3.27
N SER A 293 2.61 14.73 -3.19
CA SER A 293 2.74 16.05 -3.81
C SER A 293 2.58 16.01 -5.32
N ALA A 294 3.19 15.03 -6.00
CA ALA A 294 3.04 14.85 -7.44
C ALA A 294 1.59 14.55 -7.85
N ARG A 295 0.90 13.70 -7.09
CA ARG A 295 -0.51 13.33 -7.34
C ARG A 295 -1.48 14.51 -7.23
N GLN A 296 -1.14 15.55 -6.46
CA GLN A 296 -1.93 16.77 -6.32
C GLN A 296 -1.86 17.69 -7.55
N LEU A 297 -0.91 17.45 -8.47
CA LEU A 297 -0.69 18.30 -9.64
C LEU A 297 -1.47 17.86 -10.89
N GLY A 298 -2.21 16.76 -10.81
CA GLY A 298 -3.04 16.28 -11.91
C GLY A 298 -3.99 15.16 -11.48
N ASP A 299 -4.62 14.54 -12.47
CA ASP A 299 -5.70 13.58 -12.27
C ASP A 299 -5.21 12.14 -12.25
N PHE A 300 -4.02 11.90 -12.78
CA PHE A 300 -3.41 10.58 -12.92
C PHE A 300 -1.89 10.67 -12.73
N LEU A 301 -1.33 9.88 -11.81
CA LEU A 301 0.10 9.81 -11.55
C LEU A 301 0.71 8.53 -12.15
N LEU A 302 1.52 8.73 -13.20
CA LEU A 302 2.34 7.72 -13.85
C LEU A 302 3.75 7.75 -13.27
N VAL A 303 4.22 6.63 -12.73
CA VAL A 303 5.53 6.55 -12.07
C VAL A 303 6.51 5.72 -12.89
N GLY A 304 7.62 6.30 -13.33
CA GLY A 304 8.71 5.59 -13.99
C GLY A 304 9.66 4.94 -12.98
N VAL A 305 9.81 3.61 -13.02
CA VAL A 305 10.77 2.89 -12.17
C VAL A 305 11.95 2.44 -13.04
N HIS A 306 13.11 3.06 -12.86
CA HIS A 306 14.30 2.75 -13.67
C HIS A 306 14.80 1.32 -13.45
N ASP A 307 15.44 0.74 -14.48
CA ASP A 307 16.04 -0.59 -14.40
C ASP A 307 17.29 -0.62 -13.50
N ASP A 308 17.62 -1.81 -12.98
CA ASP A 308 18.71 -2.03 -12.02
C ASP A 308 20.08 -1.62 -12.58
N GLN A 309 20.32 -1.83 -13.87
CA GLN A 309 21.57 -1.47 -14.52
C GLN A 309 21.74 0.05 -14.63
N ALA A 310 20.69 0.76 -15.04
CA ALA A 310 20.70 2.22 -15.13
C ALA A 310 21.00 2.87 -13.77
N ILE A 311 20.43 2.33 -12.69
CA ILE A 311 20.69 2.77 -11.32
C ILE A 311 22.15 2.48 -10.93
N ARG A 312 22.66 1.29 -11.24
CA ARG A 312 24.05 0.90 -10.96
C ARG A 312 25.05 1.84 -11.61
N ASP A 313 24.84 2.17 -12.89
CA ASP A 313 25.77 2.99 -13.66
C ASP A 313 25.85 4.43 -13.15
N ARG A 314 24.81 4.93 -12.47
CA ARG A 314 24.75 6.29 -11.90
C ARG A 314 25.14 6.37 -10.43
N ARG A 315 24.75 5.38 -9.63
CA ARG A 315 25.02 5.36 -8.17
C ARG A 315 26.34 4.68 -7.82
N GLY A 316 26.92 3.91 -8.74
CA GLY A 316 28.11 3.08 -8.52
C GLY A 316 27.83 1.74 -7.84
N TYR A 317 26.57 1.46 -7.49
CA TYR A 317 26.13 0.21 -6.86
C TYR A 317 24.70 -0.14 -7.31
N ARG A 318 24.37 -1.44 -7.35
CA ARG A 318 23.02 -1.91 -7.70
C ARG A 318 22.01 -1.51 -6.63
N PRO A 319 20.73 -1.26 -6.97
CA PRO A 319 19.70 -1.05 -5.97
C PRO A 319 19.58 -2.27 -5.03
N ILE A 320 19.18 -2.04 -3.79
CA ILE A 320 18.99 -3.07 -2.77
C ILE A 320 17.80 -3.98 -3.12
N MET A 321 16.73 -3.38 -3.63
CA MET A 321 15.55 -4.06 -4.13
C MET A 321 15.60 -4.10 -5.67
N HIS A 322 15.32 -5.25 -6.27
CA HIS A 322 15.30 -5.38 -7.73
C HIS A 322 14.10 -4.66 -8.35
N LEU A 323 14.17 -4.39 -9.66
CA LEU A 323 13.14 -3.71 -10.44
C LEU A 323 11.71 -4.17 -10.14
N HIS A 324 11.46 -5.47 -10.11
CA HIS A 324 10.12 -5.98 -9.85
C HIS A 324 9.68 -5.81 -8.39
N GLU A 325 10.59 -5.86 -7.42
CA GLU A 325 10.28 -5.61 -6.00
C GLU A 325 9.97 -4.13 -5.75
N ARG A 326 10.74 -3.22 -6.40
CA ARG A 326 10.50 -1.78 -6.40
C ARG A 326 9.18 -1.44 -7.06
N THR A 327 8.87 -2.06 -8.20
CA THR A 327 7.59 -1.93 -8.88
C THR A 327 6.41 -2.26 -7.96
N LEU A 328 6.44 -3.41 -7.26
CA LEU A 328 5.37 -3.76 -6.32
C LEU A 328 5.28 -2.76 -5.16
N SER A 329 6.41 -2.26 -4.67
CA SER A 329 6.42 -1.28 -3.58
C SER A 329 5.78 0.06 -4.00
N VAL A 330 6.08 0.52 -5.22
CA VAL A 330 5.49 1.72 -5.82
C VAL A 330 3.99 1.52 -6.11
N LEU A 331 3.59 0.40 -6.73
CA LEU A 331 2.18 0.09 -6.99
C LEU A 331 1.31 -0.01 -5.74
N ALA A 332 1.90 -0.31 -4.58
CA ALA A 332 1.18 -0.38 -3.32
C ALA A 332 0.78 1.01 -2.77
N CYS A 333 1.45 2.06 -3.22
CA CYS A 333 1.20 3.43 -2.80
C CYS A 333 -0.14 3.94 -3.35
N ARG A 334 -0.95 4.57 -2.50
CA ARG A 334 -2.29 5.07 -2.85
C ARG A 334 -2.30 6.26 -3.81
N TYR A 335 -1.17 6.95 -3.92
CA TYR A 335 -1.03 8.12 -4.78
C TYR A 335 -0.62 7.76 -6.20
N VAL A 336 -0.24 6.49 -6.45
CA VAL A 336 0.24 6.00 -7.74
C VAL A 336 -0.90 5.34 -8.48
N ASP A 337 -1.14 5.78 -9.72
CA ASP A 337 -2.16 5.21 -10.58
C ASP A 337 -1.57 4.17 -11.54
N GLU A 338 -0.36 4.39 -12.08
CA GLU A 338 0.32 3.42 -12.95
C GLU A 338 1.84 3.49 -12.87
N VAL A 339 2.51 2.42 -13.30
CA VAL A 339 3.98 2.29 -13.27
C VAL A 339 4.54 1.86 -14.62
N ILE A 340 5.53 2.60 -15.13
CA ILE A 340 6.39 2.13 -16.22
C ILE A 340 7.51 1.28 -15.60
N ILE A 341 7.47 -0.04 -15.84
CA ILE A 341 8.46 -0.99 -15.34
C ILE A 341 9.69 -0.95 -16.27
N GLY A 342 10.83 -0.51 -15.75
CA GLY A 342 12.05 -0.35 -16.55
C GLY A 342 12.04 0.94 -17.36
N ALA A 343 11.58 2.03 -16.75
CA ALA A 343 11.53 3.35 -17.40
C ALA A 343 12.93 3.80 -17.87
N PRO A 344 13.06 4.36 -19.09
CA PRO A 344 14.32 4.88 -19.58
C PRO A 344 14.82 6.02 -18.69
N TRP A 345 16.14 6.25 -18.70
CA TRP A 345 16.73 7.35 -17.93
C TRP A 345 16.35 8.72 -18.49
N GLU A 346 16.23 8.84 -19.81
CA GLU A 346 15.86 10.08 -20.50
C GLU A 346 14.37 10.08 -20.83
N VAL A 347 13.70 11.19 -20.54
CA VAL A 347 12.28 11.39 -20.86
C VAL A 347 12.17 11.80 -22.33
N SER A 348 11.89 10.84 -23.21
CA SER A 348 11.80 11.10 -24.66
C SER A 348 10.45 11.70 -25.08
N ARG A 349 10.41 12.33 -26.26
CA ARG A 349 9.16 12.84 -26.87
C ARG A 349 8.17 11.72 -27.16
N ASP A 350 8.67 10.55 -27.55
CA ASP A 350 7.85 9.37 -27.83
C ASP A 350 7.16 8.88 -26.55
N MET A 351 7.88 8.86 -25.42
CA MET A 351 7.29 8.50 -24.13
C MET A 351 6.21 9.51 -23.71
N ILE A 352 6.50 10.81 -23.83
CA ILE A 352 5.53 11.88 -23.53
C ILE A 352 4.26 11.72 -24.36
N THR A 353 4.40 11.44 -25.66
CA THR A 353 3.27 11.29 -26.58
C THR A 353 2.49 9.99 -26.33
N THR A 354 3.20 8.87 -26.12
CA THR A 354 2.60 7.54 -25.92
C THR A 354 1.71 7.49 -24.68
N PHE A 355 2.18 8.10 -23.57
CA PHE A 355 1.45 8.11 -22.31
C PHE A 355 0.64 9.40 -22.08
N ASN A 356 0.57 10.28 -23.08
CA ASN A 356 -0.10 11.58 -23.01
C ASN A 356 0.31 12.41 -21.77
N ILE A 357 1.62 12.44 -21.47
CA ILE A 357 2.17 13.10 -20.29
C ILE A 357 1.98 14.62 -20.43
N SER A 358 1.26 15.20 -19.48
CA SER A 358 0.96 16.64 -19.44
C SER A 358 1.95 17.43 -18.58
N LEU A 359 2.57 16.78 -17.60
CA LEU A 359 3.53 17.39 -16.68
C LEU A 359 4.55 16.35 -16.25
N VAL A 360 5.84 16.69 -16.30
CA VAL A 360 6.94 15.91 -15.72
C VAL A 360 7.40 16.62 -14.45
N VAL A 361 7.44 15.90 -13.34
CA VAL A 361 7.91 16.45 -12.06
C VAL A 361 9.10 15.69 -11.50
N HIS A 362 9.94 16.42 -10.77
CA HIS A 362 11.12 15.87 -10.11
C HIS A 362 11.28 16.47 -8.70
N GLY A 363 11.64 15.64 -7.72
CA GLY A 363 11.82 16.06 -6.34
C GLY A 363 13.14 16.83 -6.11
N THR A 364 13.20 17.64 -5.07
CA THR A 364 14.45 18.34 -4.67
C THR A 364 15.47 17.43 -3.98
N VAL A 365 15.04 16.27 -3.49
CA VAL A 365 15.91 15.28 -2.84
C VAL A 365 16.19 14.15 -3.82
N THR A 366 17.47 13.96 -4.16
CA THR A 366 17.94 12.97 -5.14
C THR A 366 19.20 12.27 -4.65
N GLU A 367 19.37 11.01 -5.02
CA GLU A 367 20.59 10.27 -4.73
C GLU A 367 21.35 9.91 -6.00
N GLY A 368 22.64 10.21 -6.01
CA GLY A 368 23.56 9.98 -7.12
C GLY A 368 24.28 11.25 -7.50
N SER A 369 25.52 11.10 -7.97
CA SER A 369 26.23 12.23 -8.59
C SER A 369 25.62 12.48 -9.95
N SER A 370 25.41 13.75 -10.29
CA SER A 370 25.22 14.20 -11.67
C SER A 370 26.47 13.79 -12.45
N VAL A 371 26.45 12.60 -13.05
CA VAL A 371 27.49 12.21 -14.01
C VAL A 371 27.46 13.28 -15.10
N VAL A 372 28.62 13.84 -15.43
CA VAL A 372 28.79 14.77 -16.54
C VAL A 372 28.15 14.16 -17.78
N GLY A 373 27.02 14.69 -18.22
CA GLY A 373 26.14 14.04 -19.17
C GLY A 373 24.89 14.85 -19.49
N ILE A 374 24.13 14.34 -20.46
CA ILE A 374 22.89 14.91 -20.99
C ILE A 374 21.85 15.01 -19.87
N ASP A 375 21.19 16.18 -19.76
CA ASP A 375 20.07 16.40 -18.85
C ASP A 375 18.90 15.49 -19.23
N PRO A 376 18.52 14.49 -18.39
CA PRO A 376 17.48 13.52 -18.73
C PRO A 376 16.10 14.15 -18.93
N TYR A 377 15.94 15.38 -18.45
CA TYR A 377 14.72 16.17 -18.56
C TYR A 377 14.82 17.30 -19.60
N ALA A 378 15.83 17.28 -20.50
CA ALA A 378 16.00 18.31 -21.53
C ALA A 378 14.76 18.46 -22.43
N VAL A 379 14.17 17.35 -22.87
CA VAL A 379 12.96 17.35 -23.72
C VAL A 379 11.75 17.96 -22.99
N PRO A 380 11.32 17.49 -21.80
CA PRO A 380 10.19 18.10 -21.12
C PRO A 380 10.43 19.56 -20.70
N LYS A 381 11.68 19.95 -20.41
CA LYS A 381 12.06 21.36 -20.19
C LYS A 381 11.86 22.20 -21.46
N SER A 382 12.31 21.72 -22.62
CA SER A 382 12.12 22.40 -23.91
C SER A 382 10.65 22.55 -24.30
N MET A 383 9.81 21.62 -23.85
CA MET A 383 8.35 21.64 -24.06
C MET A 383 7.60 22.49 -23.02
N GLY A 384 8.28 23.02 -22.00
CA GLY A 384 7.66 23.81 -20.94
C GLY A 384 6.78 23.00 -19.97
N ILE A 385 6.96 21.68 -19.92
CA ILE A 385 6.16 20.75 -19.09
C ILE A 385 6.96 20.13 -17.95
N PHE A 386 8.16 20.64 -17.64
CA PHE A 386 8.97 20.18 -16.52
C PHE A 386 8.81 21.08 -15.29
N GLN A 387 8.65 20.49 -14.11
CA GLN A 387 8.56 21.23 -12.85
C GLN A 387 9.31 20.51 -11.72
N THR A 388 10.20 21.23 -11.03
CA THR A 388 10.78 20.76 -9.77
C THR A 388 9.80 20.99 -8.63
N ILE A 389 9.60 19.98 -7.78
CA ILE A 389 8.73 20.04 -6.60
C ILE A 389 9.53 19.77 -5.33
N THR A 390 9.23 20.47 -4.25
CA THR A 390 9.95 20.33 -2.98
C THR A 390 9.65 18.97 -2.34
N SER A 391 10.68 18.20 -2.05
CA SER A 391 10.57 16.95 -1.28
C SER A 391 10.32 17.26 0.20
N PRO A 392 9.15 16.86 0.78
CA PRO A 392 8.81 17.22 2.16
C PRO A 392 9.70 16.58 3.23
N LYS A 393 10.32 15.43 2.92
CA LYS A 393 11.19 14.69 3.83
C LYS A 393 12.57 14.47 3.20
N PRO A 394 13.68 14.62 3.96
CA PRO A 394 15.04 14.44 3.45
C PRO A 394 15.52 12.98 3.48
N ILE A 395 14.68 12.03 3.87
CA ILE A 395 15.03 10.60 3.93
C ILE A 395 15.36 10.06 2.54
N THR A 396 16.46 9.32 2.47
CA THR A 396 16.97 8.67 1.26
C THR A 396 17.35 7.21 1.54
N THR A 397 17.47 6.38 0.50
CA THR A 397 17.95 4.99 0.59
C THR A 397 19.29 4.89 1.33
N VAL A 398 20.23 5.79 1.03
CA VAL A 398 21.55 5.90 1.68
C VAL A 398 21.38 6.24 3.15
N SER A 399 20.52 7.21 3.51
CA SER A 399 20.30 7.55 4.92
C SER A 399 19.74 6.37 5.72
N VAL A 400 18.83 5.58 5.13
CA VAL A 400 18.29 4.37 5.76
C VAL A 400 19.37 3.31 5.90
N ALA A 401 20.20 3.12 4.87
CA ALA A 401 21.32 2.20 4.91
C ALA A 401 22.35 2.57 5.98
N THR A 402 22.72 3.86 6.09
CA THR A 402 23.63 4.36 7.11
C THR A 402 23.11 4.08 8.52
N ARG A 403 21.82 4.34 8.80
CA ARG A 403 21.20 3.99 10.09
C ARG A 403 21.35 2.49 10.42
N ILE A 404 21.29 1.63 9.41
CA ILE A 404 21.45 0.18 9.56
C ILE A 404 22.90 -0.19 9.86
N ILE A 405 23.85 0.40 9.13
CA ILE A 405 25.28 0.15 9.28
C ILE A 405 25.77 0.63 10.64
N ASP A 406 25.37 1.83 11.06
CA ASP A 406 25.76 2.43 12.35
C ASP A 406 25.30 1.58 13.54
N ASN A 407 24.18 0.88 13.41
CA ASN A 407 23.62 0.03 14.46
C ASN A 407 23.70 -1.49 14.13
N HIS A 408 24.61 -1.90 13.24
CA HIS A 408 24.67 -3.26 12.71
C HIS A 408 24.77 -4.35 13.79
N GLU A 409 25.56 -4.13 14.85
CA GLU A 409 25.69 -5.08 15.96
C GLU A 409 24.37 -5.30 16.70
N ALA A 410 23.60 -4.23 16.92
CA ALA A 410 22.29 -4.32 17.56
C ALA A 410 21.31 -5.13 16.68
N TYR A 411 21.32 -4.90 15.35
CA TYR A 411 20.46 -5.64 14.43
C TYR A 411 20.87 -7.10 14.27
N LYS A 412 22.17 -7.40 14.28
CA LYS A 412 22.69 -8.76 14.26
C LYS A 412 22.26 -9.53 15.50
N LYS A 413 22.39 -8.93 16.68
CA LYS A 413 21.92 -9.51 17.95
C LYS A 413 20.41 -9.75 17.94
N ARG A 414 19.62 -8.78 17.46
CA ARG A 414 18.16 -8.91 17.29
C ARG A 414 17.79 -10.08 16.39
N ASN A 415 18.42 -10.19 15.22
CA ASN A 415 18.13 -11.24 14.24
C ASN A 415 18.49 -12.63 14.78
N LEU A 416 19.61 -12.75 15.51
CA LEU A 416 19.99 -14.00 16.19
C LEU A 416 18.98 -14.40 17.26
N LYS A 417 18.53 -13.46 18.10
CA LYS A 417 17.49 -13.70 19.12
C LYS A 417 16.19 -14.18 18.49
N LYS A 418 15.76 -13.53 17.40
CA LYS A 418 14.55 -13.91 16.65
C LYS A 418 14.65 -15.35 16.13
N LYS A 419 15.73 -15.68 15.41
CA LYS A 419 15.97 -17.01 14.86
C LYS A 419 15.94 -18.08 15.97
N ALA A 420 16.63 -17.85 17.07
CA ALA A 420 16.64 -18.78 18.20
C ALA A 420 15.25 -18.98 18.82
N SER A 421 14.40 -17.95 18.82
CA SER A 421 13.01 -18.05 19.31
C SER A 421 12.12 -18.86 18.36
N GLU A 422 12.25 -18.64 17.05
CA GLU A 422 11.54 -19.40 16.02
C GLU A 422 11.98 -20.88 16.03
N ASP A 423 13.28 -21.15 16.09
CA ASP A 423 13.83 -22.51 16.16
C ASP A 423 13.29 -23.26 17.39
N ARG A 424 13.23 -22.60 18.56
CA ARG A 424 12.61 -23.17 19.77
C ARG A 424 11.13 -23.47 19.57
N TYR A 425 10.37 -22.54 18.99
CA TYR A 425 8.95 -22.72 18.73
C TYR A 425 8.69 -23.92 17.81
N TYR A 426 9.40 -24.03 16.69
CA TYR A 426 9.22 -25.15 15.76
C TYR A 426 9.70 -26.48 16.33
N THR A 427 10.76 -26.50 17.16
CA THR A 427 11.23 -27.72 17.83
C THR A 427 10.25 -28.21 18.89
N GLN A 428 9.61 -27.31 19.64
CA GLN A 428 8.64 -27.64 20.67
C GLN A 428 7.28 -28.06 20.11
N LYS A 429 6.95 -27.61 18.88
CA LYS A 429 5.75 -28.02 18.16
C LYS A 429 5.92 -29.45 17.64
N LYS A 430 5.77 -30.44 18.53
CA LYS A 430 5.54 -31.84 18.13
C LYS A 430 4.42 -31.85 17.10
N PHE A 431 4.64 -32.50 15.96
CA PHE A 431 3.61 -32.75 14.95
C PHE A 431 2.38 -33.34 15.65
N VAL A 432 1.34 -32.54 15.81
CA VAL A 432 0.00 -33.06 16.06
C VAL A 432 -0.49 -33.42 14.66
N SER A 433 -0.42 -34.69 14.30
CA SER A 433 -1.19 -35.22 13.17
C SER A 433 -2.66 -34.87 13.44
N GLY A 434 -3.23 -34.00 12.63
CA GLY A 434 -4.65 -33.66 12.74
C GLY A 434 -5.50 -34.88 12.41
N ASP A 435 -6.44 -35.18 13.30
CA ASP A 435 -7.65 -35.95 12.99
C ASP A 435 -8.62 -35.12 12.14
#